data_AF-A0A1E3GN81-F1
#
_entry.id   AF-A0A1E3GN81-F1
#
_cell.length_a   1.000
_cell.length_b   1.000
_cell.length_c   1.000
_cell.angle_alpha   90.00
_cell.angle_beta   90.00
_cell.angle_gamma   90.00
#
_symmetry.space_group_name_H-M   'P 1'
#
loop_
_entity.id
_entity.type
_entity.pdbx_description
1 polymer ?
#
loop_
_entity_poly.entity_id
_entity_poly.type
_entity_poly.pdbx_seq_one_letter_code
_entity_poly.pdbx_strand_id
1 'polypeptide(L)' 'MLADALAVFDCRVVETMDWGTHTIFIGAVVAARAEPSRQGLVYRAGGFAAA' A
#
# COMPACT_ATOMS: atom_id res chain seq x y z
N MET A 1 -4.01 1.13 11.59
CA MET A 1 -3.51 2.20 10.70
C MET A 1 -2.18 2.70 11.24
N LEU A 2 -1.19 3.00 10.40
CA LEU A 2 0.07 3.60 10.84
C LEU A 2 -0.11 5.13 10.89
N ALA A 3 0.13 5.73 12.06
CA ALA A 3 -0.25 7.11 12.37
C ALA A 3 0.42 8.15 11.45
N ASP A 4 1.64 7.88 11.02
CA ASP A 4 2.49 8.76 10.22
C ASP A 4 2.82 8.15 8.85
N ALA A 5 1.97 7.27 8.31
CA ALA A 5 2.12 6.83 6.93
C ALA A 5 1.88 7.98 5.95
N LEU A 6 2.50 7.92 4.77
CA LEU A 6 2.21 8.82 3.65
C LEU A 6 0.71 8.78 3.27
N ALA A 7 0.14 7.57 3.26
CA ALA A 7 -1.26 7.34 3.03
C ALA A 7 -1.71 6.07 3.76
N VAL A 8 -3.00 5.98 4.05
CA VAL A 8 -3.64 4.83 4.64
C VAL A 8 -4.88 4.49 3.81
N PHE A 9 -5.01 3.23 3.44
CA PHE A 9 -6.18 2.66 2.79
C PHE A 9 -6.77 1.59 3.69
N ASP A 10 -8.03 1.74 4.06
CA ASP A 10 -8.82 0.68 4.68
C ASP A 10 -9.57 -0.06 3.57
N CYS A 11 -9.45 -1.38 3.55
CA CYS A 11 -9.89 -2.22 2.45
C CYS A 11 -10.61 -3.46 2.95
N ARG A 12 -11.73 -3.81 2.30
CA ARG A 12 -12.33 -5.14 2.39
C ARG A 12 -11.78 -5.99 1.25
N VAL A 13 -11.21 -7.16 1.55
CA VAL A 13 -10.84 -8.14 0.51
C VAL A 13 -12.11 -8.64 -0.17
N VAL A 14 -12.21 -8.44 -1.48
CA VAL A 14 -13.35 -8.85 -2.31
C VAL A 14 -13.03 -10.02 -3.22
N GLU A 15 -11.75 -10.27 -3.48
CA GLU A 15 -11.29 -11.42 -4.26
C GLU A 15 -9.90 -11.86 -3.79
N THR A 16 -9.60 -13.15 -3.97
CA THR A 16 -8.32 -13.76 -3.64
C THR A 16 -8.00 -14.80 -4.69
N MET A 17 -6.77 -14.77 -5.22
CA MET A 17 -6.35 -15.62 -6.33
C MET A 17 -4.97 -16.20 -6.06
N ASP A 18 -4.81 -17.51 -6.23
CA ASP A 18 -3.49 -18.13 -6.21
C ASP A 18 -2.74 -17.81 -7.51
N TRP A 19 -1.50 -17.34 -7.39
CA TRP A 19 -0.65 -16.96 -8.50
C TRP A 19 0.79 -17.41 -8.29
N GLY A 20 1.07 -18.65 -8.70
CA GLY A 20 2.36 -19.29 -8.50
C GLY A 20 2.63 -19.54 -7.01
N THR A 21 3.65 -18.91 -6.46
CA THR A 21 4.01 -19.03 -5.03
C THR A 21 3.37 -17.97 -4.14
N HIS A 22 2.59 -17.05 -4.71
CA HIS A 22 1.98 -15.92 -4.01
C HIS A 22 0.47 -15.93 -4.22
N THR A 23 -0.23 -15.20 -3.35
CA THR A 23 -1.67 -14.96 -3.47
C THR A 23 -1.90 -13.48 -3.77
N ILE A 24 -2.69 -13.19 -4.80
CA ILE A 24 -3.15 -11.84 -5.11
C ILE A 24 -4.43 -11.57 -4.32
N PHE A 25 -4.44 -10.46 -3.59
CA PHE A 25 -5.62 -9.98 -2.85
C PHE A 25 -6.17 -8.73 -3.52
N ILE A 26 -7.44 -8.74 -3.92
CA ILE A 26 -8.12 -7.57 -4.45
C ILE A 26 -8.94 -6.95 -3.32
N GLY A 27 -8.61 -5.71 -2.95
CA GLY A 27 -9.28 -4.96 -1.90
C GLY A 27 -10.16 -3.85 -2.46
N ALA A 28 -11.44 -3.82 -2.05
CA ALA A 28 -12.29 -2.65 -2.25
C ALA A 28 -11.98 -1.62 -1.14
N VAL A 29 -11.55 -0.42 -1.54
CA VAL A 29 -11.26 0.69 -0.61
C VAL A 29 -12.56 1.18 0.01
N VAL A 30 -12.65 1.13 1.35
CA VAL A 30 -13.81 1.61 2.11
C VAL A 30 -13.54 2.93 2.83
N ALA A 31 -12.26 3.25 3.09
CA ALA A 31 -11.82 4.54 3.58
C ALA A 31 -10.38 4.82 3.14
N ALA A 32 -10.03 6.10 2.98
CA ALA A 32 -8.67 6.51 2.66
C ALA A 32 -8.30 7.85 3.30
N ARG A 33 -7.03 8.01 3.66
CA ARG A 33 -6.40 9.28 4.10
C ARG A 33 -5.02 9.39 3.47
N ALA A 34 -4.62 10.59 3.10
CA ALA A 34 -3.29 10.88 2.55
C ALA A 34 -2.71 12.17 3.15
N GLU A 35 -1.39 12.27 3.16
CA GLU A 35 -0.62 13.47 3.50
C GLU A 35 0.15 13.97 2.26
N PRO A 36 -0.46 14.81 1.41
CA PRO A 36 0.11 15.18 0.10
C PRO A 36 1.45 15.93 0.17
N SER A 37 1.78 16.49 1.34
CA SER A 37 3.00 17.26 1.56
C SER A 37 4.23 16.39 1.90
N ARG A 38 4.07 15.08 2.11
CA ARG A 38 5.18 14.18 2.45
C ARG A 38 5.73 13.47 1.20
N GLN A 39 7.04 13.33 1.15
CA GLN A 39 7.72 12.50 0.16
C GLN A 39 7.50 11.01 0.46
N GLY A 40 7.37 10.21 -0.60
CA GLY A 40 7.25 8.76 -0.49
C GLY A 40 8.59 8.07 -0.30
N LEU A 41 8.61 6.99 0.48
CA LEU A 41 9.75 6.09 0.54
C LEU A 41 9.77 5.19 -0.70
N VAL A 42 10.83 5.28 -1.48
CA VAL A 42 11.06 4.43 -2.65
C VAL A 42 12.09 3.36 -2.30
N TYR A 43 11.76 2.11 -2.60
CA TYR A 43 12.71 1.01 -2.60
C TYR A 43 13.07 0.63 -4.04
N ARG A 44 14.36 0.72 -4.39
CA ARG A 44 14.85 0.38 -5.73
C ARG A 44 16.28 -0.15 -5.65
N ALA A 45 16.54 -1.26 -6.35
CA ALA A 45 17.87 -1.86 -6.47
C ALA A 45 18.59 -2.09 -5.12
N GLY A 46 17.84 -2.52 -4.09
CA GLY A 46 18.38 -2.78 -2.75
C GLY A 46 18.56 -1.54 -1.87
N GLY A 47 18.30 -0.33 -2.40
CA GLY A 47 18.44 0.93 -1.67
C GLY A 47 17.09 1.61 -1.37
N PHE A 48 17.14 2.55 -0.44
CA PHE A 48 16.03 3.42 -0.06
C PHE A 48 16.30 4.88 -0.49
N ALA A 49 15.28 5.55 -1.00
CA ALA A 49 15.34 6.96 -1.39
C ALA A 49 13.99 7.67 -1.13
N ALA A 50 14.00 9.00 -1.10
CA ALA A 50 12.79 9.80 -1.14
C ALA A 50 12.37 10.05 -2.60
N ALA A 51 11.06 9.99 -2.87
CA ALA A 51 10.44 10.40 -4.14
C ALA A 51 10.13 11.89 -4.17
#